data_AF-A0A1V6JC36-F1
#
_entry.id   AF-A0A1V6JC36-F1
#
_cell.length_a   1.000
_cell.length_b   1.000
_cell.length_c   1.000
_cell.angle_alpha   90.00
_cell.angle_beta   90.00
_cell.angle_gamma   90.00
#
_symmetry.space_group_name_H-M   'P 1'
#
loop_
_entity.id
_entity.type
_entity.pdbx_description
1 polymer ?
#
loop_
_entity_poly.entity_id
_entity_poly.type
_entity_poly.pdbx_seq_one_letter_code
_entity_poly.pdbx_strand_id
1 'polypeptide(L)'
;MRLQSALKLYFPQALQWAGTDLASPMACDWLLKWPTLAAAQRARPQTIRSFFYARKCRSATHIERVIAALPTAKPLTQDVAVLAVQPLTVQMLAKQLQLLGKSIAAYEQQIQILFRQHPDAFLFESLPGAGKTLAPRLLCAFGSDRARYPSAQNMQTYAGVAPVIERSGKSCWTHWRWNCPKFLRQTFHEYAKVSILYSTWARAYYDQQKQRGKRHNAAIRSLAFKWIRIIHRCWQTRTLYDESLYLQTLAQRGSPLCALIAEPA
;
A
#
# COMPACT_ATOMS: atom_id res chain seq x y z
N MET A 1 7.04 6.84 14.32
CA MET A 1 5.69 7.43 14.42
C MET A 1 5.54 8.12 15.78
N ARG A 2 5.00 9.35 15.87
CA ARG A 2 4.92 10.13 17.14
C ARG A 2 4.20 9.40 18.28
N LEU A 3 3.08 8.72 17.97
CA LEU A 3 2.32 7.94 18.95
C LEU A 3 3.17 6.81 19.57
N GLN A 4 3.93 6.10 18.74
CA GLN A 4 4.84 5.05 19.20
C GLN A 4 5.95 5.62 20.07
N SER A 5 6.51 6.78 19.72
CA SER A 5 7.52 7.46 20.53
C SER A 5 6.98 7.85 21.91
N ALA A 6 5.76 8.39 21.97
CA ALA A 6 5.12 8.76 23.24
C ALA A 6 4.90 7.52 24.14
N LEU A 7 4.37 6.42 23.58
CA LEU A 7 4.16 5.18 24.33
C LEU A 7 5.46 4.59 24.89
N LYS A 8 6.57 4.67 24.15
CA LYS A 8 7.88 4.20 24.62
C LYS A 8 8.41 4.94 25.84
N LEU A 9 7.89 6.12 26.17
CA LEU A 9 8.31 6.90 27.33
C LEU A 9 7.63 6.47 28.64
N TYR A 10 6.48 5.78 28.58
CA TYR A 10 5.73 5.46 29.82
C TYR A 10 4.89 4.16 29.79
N PHE A 11 4.42 3.72 28.62
CA PHE A 11 3.56 2.54 28.48
C PHE A 11 3.96 1.69 27.25
N PRO A 12 5.20 1.16 27.22
CA PRO A 12 5.72 0.42 26.07
C PRO A 12 4.96 -0.90 25.79
N GLN A 13 4.33 -1.50 26.80
CA GLN A 13 3.56 -2.73 26.65
C GLN A 13 2.36 -2.56 25.70
N ALA A 14 1.77 -1.35 25.65
CA ALA A 14 0.67 -1.05 24.74
C ALA A 14 1.05 -1.27 23.27
N LEU A 15 2.33 -1.16 22.91
CA LEU A 15 2.83 -1.44 21.56
C LEU A 15 2.59 -2.88 21.12
N GLN A 16 2.48 -3.81 22.08
CA GLN A 16 2.25 -5.23 21.83
C GLN A 16 0.81 -5.65 22.10
N TRP A 17 0.09 -4.90 22.93
CA TRP A 17 -1.26 -5.24 23.39
C TRP A 17 -2.37 -4.57 22.58
N ALA A 18 -2.12 -3.37 22.04
CA ALA A 18 -3.13 -2.62 21.29
C ALA A 18 -3.30 -3.12 19.83
N GLY A 19 -2.59 -4.18 19.44
CA GLY A 19 -2.59 -4.75 18.07
C GLY A 19 -1.29 -4.48 17.32
N THR A 20 -1.20 -4.99 16.09
CA THR A 20 -0.01 -4.84 15.23
C THR A 20 0.11 -3.46 14.59
N ASP A 21 -1.03 -2.81 14.33
CA ASP A 21 -1.11 -1.47 13.77
C ASP A 21 -1.72 -0.50 14.79
N LEU A 22 -0.90 0.45 15.25
CA LEU A 22 -1.29 1.49 16.20
C LEU A 22 -2.22 2.55 15.60
N ALA A 23 -2.30 2.66 14.27
CA ALA A 23 -3.26 3.50 13.59
C ALA A 23 -4.64 2.83 13.42
N SER A 24 -4.75 1.55 13.75
CA SER A 24 -6.03 0.83 13.65
C SER A 24 -7.08 1.40 14.62
N PRO A 25 -8.38 1.34 14.26
CA PRO A 25 -9.45 1.77 15.16
C PRO A 25 -9.38 1.09 16.53
N MET A 26 -9.14 -0.23 16.55
CA MET A 26 -8.99 -1.01 17.79
C MET A 26 -7.86 -0.47 18.67
N ALA A 27 -6.68 -0.21 18.10
CA ALA A 27 -5.55 0.31 18.86
C ALA A 27 -5.86 1.68 19.46
N CYS A 28 -6.48 2.56 18.66
CA CYS A 28 -6.90 3.87 19.14
C CYS A 28 -7.93 3.76 20.27
N ASP A 29 -8.94 2.90 20.13
CA ASP A 29 -9.96 2.68 21.15
C ASP A 29 -9.37 2.09 22.44
N TRP A 30 -8.37 1.21 22.33
CA TRP A 30 -7.64 0.67 23.48
C TRP A 30 -6.94 1.79 24.24
N LEU A 31 -6.19 2.63 23.52
CA LEU A 31 -5.41 3.73 24.11
C LEU A 31 -6.29 4.85 24.68
N LEU A 32 -7.49 5.03 24.14
CA LEU A 32 -8.47 5.95 24.69
C LEU A 32 -9.09 5.43 25.99
N LYS A 33 -9.40 4.12 26.03
CA LYS A 33 -10.02 3.47 27.19
C LYS A 33 -9.03 3.22 28.33
N TRP A 34 -7.82 2.80 28.00
CA TRP A 34 -6.74 2.50 28.94
C TRP A 34 -5.46 3.21 28.52
N PRO A 35 -5.35 4.52 28.82
CA PRO A 35 -4.21 5.32 28.39
C PRO A 35 -2.93 5.03 29.19
N THR A 36 -3.02 4.34 30.33
CA THR A 36 -1.90 4.00 31.20
C THR A 36 -1.91 2.52 31.57
N LEU A 37 -0.74 1.98 31.95
CA LEU A 37 -0.65 0.62 32.47
C LEU A 37 -1.54 0.42 33.71
N ALA A 38 -1.53 1.37 34.64
CA ALA A 38 -2.36 1.31 35.85
C ALA A 38 -3.86 1.27 35.52
N ALA A 39 -4.31 2.05 34.52
CA ALA A 39 -5.70 2.00 34.07
C ALA A 39 -6.04 0.64 33.46
N ALA A 40 -5.14 0.07 32.66
CA ALA A 40 -5.31 -1.26 32.08
C ALA A 40 -5.34 -2.37 33.15
N GLN A 41 -4.49 -2.29 34.17
CA GLN A 41 -4.41 -3.26 35.27
C GLN A 41 -5.65 -3.29 36.17
N ARG A 42 -6.35 -2.15 36.31
CA ARG A 42 -7.62 -2.09 37.05
C ARG A 42 -8.78 -2.75 36.30
N ALA A 43 -8.64 -3.01 35.00
CA ALA A 43 -9.68 -3.64 34.22
C ALA A 43 -9.80 -5.13 34.58
N ARG A 44 -11.04 -5.61 34.74
CA ARG A 44 -11.28 -7.04 34.94
C ARG A 44 -10.90 -7.81 33.67
N PRO A 45 -10.36 -9.05 33.78
CA PRO A 45 -10.06 -9.89 32.61
C PRO A 45 -11.22 -9.99 31.61
N GLN A 46 -12.45 -10.13 32.11
CA GLN A 46 -13.64 -10.18 31.27
C GLN A 46 -13.88 -8.89 30.48
N THR A 47 -13.60 -7.72 31.07
CA THR A 47 -13.72 -6.43 30.37
C THR A 47 -12.71 -6.29 29.24
N ILE A 48 -11.50 -6.83 29.41
CA ILE A 48 -10.48 -6.91 28.36
C ILE A 48 -10.95 -7.84 27.24
N ARG A 49 -11.47 -9.03 27.55
CA ARG A 49 -12.04 -9.96 26.54
C ARG A 49 -13.16 -9.30 25.74
N SER A 50 -14.15 -8.73 26.44
CA SER A 50 -15.28 -8.07 25.79
C SER A 50 -14.86 -6.92 24.88
N PHE A 51 -13.82 -6.17 25.26
CA PHE A 51 -13.27 -5.12 24.39
C PHE A 51 -12.73 -5.68 23.08
N PHE A 52 -11.87 -6.71 23.12
CA PHE A 52 -11.28 -7.29 21.91
C PHE A 52 -12.35 -7.90 20.99
N TYR A 53 -13.33 -8.62 21.56
CA TYR A 53 -14.43 -9.19 20.79
C TYR A 53 -15.31 -8.12 20.14
N ALA A 54 -15.62 -7.03 20.85
CA ALA A 54 -16.37 -5.90 20.28
C ALA A 54 -15.62 -5.25 19.10
N ARG A 55 -14.28 -5.27 19.11
CA ARG A 55 -13.43 -4.76 18.02
C ARG A 55 -13.05 -5.82 16.99
N LYS A 56 -13.75 -6.95 16.97
CA LYS A 56 -13.55 -8.08 16.03
C LYS A 56 -12.15 -8.71 16.09
N CYS A 57 -11.39 -8.49 17.15
CA CYS A 57 -10.16 -9.25 17.41
C CYS A 57 -10.55 -10.60 18.01
N ARG A 58 -10.32 -11.69 17.25
CA ARG A 58 -10.71 -13.06 17.63
C ARG A 58 -9.53 -13.97 17.96
N SER A 59 -8.32 -13.43 18.02
CA SER A 59 -7.14 -14.20 18.40
C SER A 59 -7.19 -14.49 19.91
N ALA A 60 -7.69 -15.68 20.26
CA ALA A 60 -7.74 -16.13 21.66
C ALA A 60 -6.35 -16.12 22.30
N THR A 61 -5.34 -16.57 21.55
CA THR A 61 -3.93 -16.58 21.98
C THR A 61 -3.43 -15.18 22.33
N HIS A 62 -3.73 -14.17 21.53
CA HIS A 62 -3.36 -12.78 21.82
C HIS A 62 -4.08 -12.26 23.08
N ILE A 63 -5.39 -12.48 23.17
CA ILE A 63 -6.23 -11.96 24.26
C ILE A 63 -5.78 -12.54 25.60
N GLU A 64 -5.64 -13.87 25.70
CA GLU A 64 -5.22 -14.51 26.94
C GLU A 64 -3.79 -14.12 27.33
N ARG A 65 -2.89 -13.92 26.36
CA ARG A 65 -1.55 -13.39 26.63
C ARG A 65 -1.59 -12.00 27.25
N VAL A 66 -2.43 -11.10 26.74
CA VAL A 66 -2.57 -9.74 27.32
C VAL A 66 -3.13 -9.83 28.74
N ILE A 67 -4.18 -10.64 28.95
CA ILE A 67 -4.81 -10.83 30.26
C ILE A 67 -3.84 -11.41 31.28
N ALA A 68 -3.05 -12.41 30.90
CA ALA A 68 -2.06 -13.03 31.78
C ALA A 68 -0.88 -12.09 32.10
N ALA A 69 -0.51 -11.21 31.16
CA ALA A 69 0.61 -10.28 31.34
C ALA A 69 0.25 -9.03 32.15
N LEU A 70 -1.02 -8.61 32.17
CA LEU A 70 -1.46 -7.39 32.84
C LEU A 70 -1.09 -7.34 34.34
N PRO A 71 -1.37 -8.37 35.16
CA PRO A 71 -1.07 -8.34 36.60
C PRO A 71 0.41 -8.21 36.93
N THR A 72 1.29 -8.79 36.11
CA THR A 72 2.74 -8.86 36.37
C THR A 72 3.54 -7.76 35.65
N ALA A 73 2.89 -7.02 34.74
CA ALA A 73 3.53 -5.93 34.01
C ALA A 73 3.97 -4.80 34.95
N LYS A 74 5.21 -4.32 34.73
CA LYS A 74 5.81 -3.24 35.51
C LYS A 74 5.75 -1.91 34.75
N PRO A 75 5.51 -0.78 35.42
CA PRO A 75 5.62 0.52 34.78
C PRO A 75 7.06 0.76 34.33
N LEU A 76 7.23 1.42 33.17
CA LEU A 76 8.56 1.79 32.69
C LEU A 76 9.18 2.90 33.56
N THR A 77 8.33 3.83 34.01
CA THR A 77 8.73 4.96 34.85
C THR A 77 7.63 5.27 35.86
N GLN A 78 8.04 5.86 36.98
CA GLN A 78 7.16 6.43 38.00
C GLN A 78 7.23 7.98 38.02
N ASP A 79 7.94 8.57 37.06
CA ASP A 79 8.06 10.02 36.92
C ASP A 79 6.67 10.66 36.71
N VAL A 80 6.28 11.48 37.68
CA VAL A 80 4.97 12.15 37.72
C VAL A 80 4.77 13.08 36.53
N ALA A 81 5.81 13.79 36.09
CA ALA A 81 5.72 14.72 34.97
C ALA A 81 5.47 13.96 33.65
N VAL A 82 6.16 12.83 33.45
CA VAL A 82 5.95 11.98 32.28
C VAL A 82 4.54 11.37 32.30
N LEU A 83 4.11 10.83 33.45
CA LEU A 83 2.81 10.20 33.61
C LEU A 83 1.64 11.20 33.56
N ALA A 84 1.86 12.48 33.84
CA ALA A 84 0.86 13.53 33.68
C ALA A 84 0.66 13.93 32.20
N VAL A 85 1.73 13.95 31.40
CA VAL A 85 1.70 14.55 30.04
C VAL A 85 1.54 13.51 28.92
N GLN A 86 2.25 12.38 29.00
CA GLN A 86 2.28 11.41 27.88
C GLN A 86 0.92 10.74 27.62
N PRO A 87 0.11 10.36 28.63
CA PRO A 87 -1.21 9.81 28.39
C PRO A 87 -2.13 10.77 27.63
N LEU A 88 -2.09 12.07 27.97
CA LEU A 88 -2.85 13.11 27.28
C LEU A 88 -2.41 13.22 25.82
N THR A 89 -1.10 13.19 25.56
CA THR A 89 -0.53 13.22 24.20
C THR A 89 -0.97 12.00 23.39
N VAL A 90 -0.92 10.80 23.98
CA VAL A 90 -1.35 9.55 23.34
C VAL A 90 -2.84 9.58 23.01
N GLN A 91 -3.69 10.01 23.94
CA GLN A 91 -5.13 10.11 23.69
C GLN A 91 -5.46 11.15 22.63
N MET A 92 -4.79 12.32 22.63
CA MET A 92 -4.94 13.32 21.59
C MET A 92 -4.59 12.75 20.21
N LEU A 93 -3.43 12.08 20.08
CA LEU A 93 -3.00 11.45 18.82
C LEU A 93 -3.96 10.33 18.38
N ALA A 94 -4.45 9.51 19.31
CA ALA A 94 -5.44 8.46 19.00
C ALA A 94 -6.76 9.06 18.47
N LYS A 95 -7.25 10.16 19.06
CA LYS A 95 -8.44 10.89 18.55
C LYS A 95 -8.20 11.43 17.15
N GLN A 96 -7.03 12.02 16.89
CA GLN A 96 -6.67 12.52 15.56
C GLN A 96 -6.64 11.39 14.53
N LEU A 97 -6.06 10.23 14.86
CA LEU A 97 -6.04 9.06 13.98
C LEU A 97 -7.44 8.54 13.67
N GLN A 98 -8.32 8.46 14.67
CA GLN A 98 -9.71 8.07 14.45
C GLN A 98 -10.45 9.04 13.52
N LEU A 99 -10.25 10.35 13.70
CA LEU A 99 -10.85 11.36 12.83
C LEU A 99 -10.33 11.22 11.40
N LEU A 100 -9.01 11.12 11.22
CA LEU A 100 -8.40 10.95 9.90
C LEU A 100 -8.88 9.66 9.22
N GLY A 101 -9.01 8.56 9.97
CA GLY A 101 -9.55 7.31 9.45
C GLY A 101 -10.98 7.46 8.91
N LYS A 102 -11.85 8.20 9.62
CA LYS A 102 -13.20 8.53 9.13
C LYS A 102 -13.16 9.36 7.86
N SER A 103 -12.32 10.39 7.81
CA SER A 103 -12.15 11.23 6.62
C SER A 103 -11.63 10.44 5.42
N ILE A 104 -10.66 9.55 5.63
CA ILE A 104 -10.15 8.67 4.57
C ILE A 104 -11.27 7.79 4.02
N ALA A 105 -12.07 7.16 4.89
CA ALA A 105 -13.20 6.34 4.45
C ALA A 105 -14.23 7.16 3.64
N ALA A 106 -14.51 8.39 4.05
CA ALA A 106 -15.39 9.30 3.31
C ALA A 106 -14.82 9.66 1.91
N TYR A 107 -13.52 9.96 1.82
CA TYR A 107 -12.86 10.18 0.54
C TYR A 107 -12.89 8.93 -0.34
N GLU A 108 -12.63 7.75 0.22
CA GLU A 108 -12.69 6.49 -0.53
C GLU A 108 -14.09 6.25 -1.11
N GLN A 109 -15.14 6.49 -0.33
CA GLN A 109 -16.53 6.40 -0.81
C GLN A 109 -16.79 7.38 -1.95
N GLN A 110 -16.41 8.65 -1.79
CA GLN A 110 -16.60 9.67 -2.82
C GLN A 110 -15.82 9.35 -4.10
N ILE A 111 -14.59 8.85 -3.98
CA ILE A 111 -13.77 8.39 -5.11
C ILE A 111 -14.47 7.26 -5.85
N GLN A 112 -15.07 6.27 -5.15
CA GLN A 112 -15.80 5.19 -5.82
C GLN A 112 -17.00 5.71 -6.63
N ILE A 113 -17.76 6.65 -6.06
CA ILE A 113 -18.93 7.24 -6.73
C ILE A 113 -18.48 7.95 -8.01
N LEU A 114 -17.50 8.85 -7.90
CA LEU A 114 -17.00 9.63 -9.04
C LEU A 114 -16.31 8.76 -10.08
N PHE A 115 -15.56 7.74 -9.64
CA PHE A 115 -14.90 6.82 -10.55
C PHE A 115 -15.91 6.08 -11.42
N ARG A 116 -16.98 5.52 -10.84
CA ARG A 116 -18.01 4.80 -11.62
C ARG A 116 -18.75 5.68 -12.63
N GLN A 117 -18.85 6.98 -12.34
CA GLN A 117 -19.48 7.96 -13.24
C GLN A 117 -18.54 8.42 -14.36
N HIS A 118 -17.23 8.16 -14.26
CA HIS A 118 -16.27 8.65 -15.23
C HIS A 118 -16.36 7.86 -16.55
N PRO A 119 -16.39 8.52 -17.72
CA PRO A 119 -16.54 7.85 -19.02
C PRO A 119 -15.50 6.76 -19.30
N ASP A 120 -14.27 6.94 -18.82
CA ASP A 120 -13.16 6.00 -18.99
C ASP A 120 -13.01 4.95 -17.87
N ALA A 121 -13.92 4.88 -16.90
CA ALA A 121 -13.80 3.96 -15.75
C ALA A 121 -13.54 2.51 -16.19
N PHE A 122 -14.33 2.05 -17.17
CA PHE A 122 -14.27 0.70 -17.74
C PHE A 122 -12.87 0.32 -18.26
N LEU A 123 -12.11 1.27 -18.81
CA LEU A 123 -10.74 1.03 -19.29
C LEU A 123 -9.82 0.58 -18.15
N PHE A 124 -9.92 1.24 -17.00
CA PHE A 124 -9.06 0.96 -15.85
C PHE A 124 -9.59 -0.16 -14.97
N GLU A 125 -10.90 -0.44 -15.00
CA GLU A 125 -11.50 -1.61 -14.36
C GLU A 125 -11.11 -2.92 -15.05
N SER A 126 -10.89 -2.91 -16.38
CA SER A 126 -10.43 -4.10 -17.13
C SER A 126 -9.01 -4.55 -16.78
N LEU A 127 -8.25 -3.72 -16.04
CA LEU A 127 -6.86 -4.01 -15.72
C LEU A 127 -6.74 -5.07 -14.62
N PRO A 128 -5.92 -6.13 -14.82
CA PRO A 128 -5.84 -7.25 -13.90
C PRO A 128 -5.33 -6.81 -12.52
N GLY A 129 -6.16 -6.99 -11.51
CA GLY A 129 -5.85 -6.66 -10.12
C GLY A 129 -5.86 -5.17 -9.78
N ALA A 130 -6.30 -4.27 -10.67
CA ALA A 130 -6.37 -2.84 -10.34
C ALA A 130 -7.39 -2.56 -9.22
N GLY A 131 -8.56 -3.19 -9.30
CA GLY A 131 -9.60 -3.12 -8.26
C GLY A 131 -10.03 -1.69 -7.89
N LYS A 132 -10.72 -1.57 -6.76
CA LYS A 132 -11.35 -0.32 -6.31
C LYS A 132 -10.34 0.79 -5.98
N THR A 133 -9.11 0.47 -5.60
CA THR A 133 -8.13 1.47 -5.15
C THR A 133 -7.18 1.91 -6.26
N LEU A 134 -6.65 0.98 -7.07
CA LEU A 134 -5.65 1.34 -8.08
C LEU A 134 -6.30 1.77 -9.39
N ALA A 135 -7.48 1.26 -9.76
CA ALA A 135 -8.15 1.69 -11.00
C ALA A 135 -8.44 3.21 -11.02
N PRO A 136 -9.01 3.83 -9.98
CA PRO A 136 -9.19 5.28 -9.94
C PRO A 136 -7.86 6.06 -9.95
N ARG A 137 -6.82 5.53 -9.29
CA ARG A 137 -5.48 6.16 -9.28
C ARG A 137 -4.83 6.15 -10.67
N LEU A 138 -4.96 5.04 -11.40
CA LEU A 138 -4.46 4.91 -12.77
C LEU A 138 -5.24 5.82 -13.72
N LEU A 139 -6.57 5.90 -13.55
CA LEU A 139 -7.41 6.84 -14.29
C LEU A 139 -6.93 8.28 -14.10
N CYS A 140 -6.75 8.70 -12.85
CA CYS A 140 -6.24 10.04 -12.53
C CYS A 140 -4.83 10.29 -13.09
N ALA A 141 -3.97 9.26 -13.14
CA ALA A 141 -2.62 9.37 -13.68
C ALA A 141 -2.62 9.81 -15.14
N PHE A 142 -3.45 9.17 -15.97
CA PHE A 142 -3.57 9.49 -17.38
C PHE A 142 -4.47 10.73 -17.62
N GLY A 143 -5.57 10.84 -16.87
CA GLY A 143 -6.54 11.91 -16.99
C GLY A 143 -7.44 11.80 -18.23
N SER A 144 -8.33 12.79 -18.38
CA SER A 144 -9.31 12.82 -19.47
C SER A 144 -8.73 13.36 -20.78
N ASP A 145 -7.74 14.26 -20.71
CA ASP A 145 -7.07 14.83 -21.88
C ASP A 145 -6.07 13.86 -22.51
N ARG A 146 -6.41 13.36 -23.71
CA ARG A 146 -5.58 12.44 -24.48
C ARG A 146 -4.32 13.07 -25.08
N ALA A 147 -4.32 14.39 -25.30
CA ALA A 147 -3.18 15.10 -25.86
C ALA A 147 -2.04 15.26 -24.85
N ARG A 148 -2.34 15.20 -23.53
CA ARG A 148 -1.36 15.33 -22.44
C ARG A 148 -0.15 14.42 -22.57
N TYR A 149 -0.35 13.19 -23.07
CA TYR A 149 0.73 12.22 -23.27
C TYR A 149 0.69 11.68 -24.70
N PRO A 150 1.39 12.34 -25.66
CA PRO A 150 1.42 11.91 -27.04
C PRO A 150 2.00 10.50 -27.23
N SER A 151 2.93 10.10 -26.37
CA SER A 151 3.48 8.75 -26.34
C SER A 151 3.51 8.18 -24.92
N ALA A 152 3.55 6.84 -24.82
CA ALA A 152 3.74 6.17 -23.55
C ALA A 152 5.05 6.59 -22.85
N GLN A 153 6.09 6.95 -23.62
CA GLN A 153 7.38 7.40 -23.09
C GLN A 153 7.24 8.69 -22.28
N ASN A 154 6.32 9.59 -22.66
CA ASN A 154 6.01 10.80 -21.88
C ASN A 154 5.52 10.42 -20.48
N MET A 155 4.54 9.50 -20.40
CA MET A 155 4.01 9.03 -19.11
C MET A 155 5.10 8.32 -18.29
N GLN A 156 5.87 7.41 -18.89
CA GLN A 156 6.94 6.68 -18.17
C GLN A 156 7.99 7.62 -17.60
N THR A 157 8.32 8.69 -18.34
CA THR A 157 9.29 9.71 -17.94
C THR A 157 8.73 10.59 -16.84
N TYR A 158 7.52 11.12 -17.02
CA TYR A 158 6.83 11.97 -16.06
C TYR A 158 6.60 11.25 -14.73
N ALA A 159 6.08 10.03 -14.76
CA ALA A 159 5.86 9.20 -13.58
C ALA A 159 7.16 8.67 -12.93
N GLY A 160 8.33 8.94 -13.51
CA GLY A 160 9.61 8.52 -12.95
C GLY A 160 9.87 7.01 -12.99
N VAL A 161 9.18 6.27 -13.87
CA VAL A 161 9.34 4.83 -14.07
C VAL A 161 10.45 4.54 -15.08
N ALA A 162 10.56 5.38 -16.12
CA ALA A 162 11.64 5.29 -17.10
C ALA A 162 13.01 5.50 -16.42
N PRO A 163 14.00 4.66 -16.70
CA PRO A 163 15.37 4.88 -16.23
C PRO A 163 15.97 6.14 -16.87
N VAL A 164 16.92 6.74 -16.15
CA VAL A 164 17.83 7.77 -16.66
C VAL A 164 19.17 7.09 -16.90
N ILE A 165 19.72 7.30 -18.08
CA ILE A 165 21.07 6.86 -18.42
C ILE A 165 21.92 8.12 -18.49
N GLU A 166 22.95 8.18 -17.67
CA GLU A 166 23.93 9.25 -17.69
C GLU A 166 25.24 8.71 -18.27
N ARG A 167 25.81 9.46 -19.22
CA ARG A 167 27.05 9.11 -19.90
C ARG A 167 28.00 10.30 -19.86
N SER A 168 29.22 10.08 -19.38
CA SER A 168 30.28 11.07 -19.36
C SER A 168 31.61 10.40 -19.68
N GLY A 169 32.21 10.76 -20.83
CA GLY A 169 33.41 10.12 -21.36
C GLY A 169 33.27 8.61 -21.46
N LYS A 170 34.09 7.87 -20.70
CA LYS A 170 34.07 6.40 -20.63
C LYS A 170 33.09 5.83 -19.57
N SER A 171 32.41 6.68 -18.81
CA SER A 171 31.47 6.27 -17.77
C SER A 171 30.03 6.26 -18.32
N CYS A 172 29.31 5.19 -18.03
CA CYS A 172 27.88 5.06 -18.31
C CYS A 172 27.20 4.39 -17.11
N TRP A 173 26.23 5.06 -16.51
CA TRP A 173 25.47 4.50 -15.39
C TRP A 173 23.97 4.74 -15.56
N THR A 174 23.16 3.91 -14.91
CA THR A 174 21.69 3.96 -15.02
C THR A 174 21.07 4.11 -13.65
N HIS A 175 20.20 5.10 -13.50
CA HIS A 175 19.46 5.33 -12.26
C HIS A 175 18.00 5.65 -12.51
N TRP A 176 17.23 5.73 -11.43
CA TRP A 176 15.86 6.19 -11.45
C TRP A 176 15.77 7.72 -11.45
N ARG A 177 14.66 8.28 -11.96
CA ARG A 177 14.39 9.71 -11.89
C ARG A 177 14.14 10.15 -10.46
N TRP A 178 14.94 11.11 -9.99
CA TRP A 178 14.79 11.67 -8.65
C TRP A 178 13.63 12.65 -8.58
N ASN A 179 13.56 13.58 -9.54
CA ASN A 179 12.50 14.56 -9.64
C ASN A 179 11.32 14.01 -10.47
N CYS A 180 10.31 13.49 -9.77
CA CYS A 180 9.06 13.03 -10.36
C CYS A 180 7.94 13.05 -9.30
N PRO A 181 6.66 13.05 -9.71
CA PRO A 181 5.55 12.95 -8.76
C PRO A 181 5.58 11.58 -8.08
N LYS A 182 5.99 11.55 -6.81
CA LYS A 182 6.24 10.31 -6.05
C LYS A 182 4.99 9.42 -5.97
N PHE A 183 3.81 10.01 -5.85
CA PHE A 183 2.54 9.29 -5.79
C PHE A 183 2.18 8.60 -7.12
N LEU A 184 2.45 9.24 -8.26
CA LEU A 184 2.25 8.64 -9.58
C LEU A 184 3.20 7.46 -9.78
N ARG A 185 4.48 7.64 -9.42
CA ARG A 185 5.46 6.55 -9.45
C ARG A 185 5.02 5.36 -8.61
N GLN A 186 4.58 5.63 -7.38
CA GLN A 186 4.07 4.62 -6.46
C GLN A 186 2.85 3.90 -7.05
N THR A 187 1.93 4.63 -7.70
CA THR A 187 0.75 4.06 -8.36
C THR A 187 1.11 2.99 -9.38
N PHE A 188 2.02 3.28 -10.31
CA PHE A 188 2.44 2.30 -11.30
C PHE A 188 3.24 1.15 -10.70
N HIS A 189 4.07 1.42 -9.69
CA HIS A 189 4.84 0.38 -9.00
C HIS A 189 3.91 -0.59 -8.24
N GLU A 190 2.92 -0.08 -7.52
CA GLU A 190 1.95 -0.90 -6.78
C GLU A 190 1.05 -1.68 -7.72
N TYR A 191 0.53 -1.06 -8.79
CA TYR A 191 -0.25 -1.77 -9.79
C TYR A 191 0.54 -2.89 -10.46
N ALA A 192 1.78 -2.62 -10.90
CA ALA A 192 2.62 -3.65 -11.48
C ALA A 192 2.88 -4.80 -10.50
N LYS A 193 3.09 -4.51 -9.20
CA LYS A 193 3.23 -5.54 -8.18
C LYS A 193 1.98 -6.40 -8.04
N VAL A 194 0.80 -5.78 -8.01
CA VAL A 194 -0.47 -6.50 -7.86
C VAL A 194 -0.78 -7.33 -9.10
N SER A 195 -0.53 -6.82 -10.30
CA SER A 195 -0.81 -7.52 -11.56
C SER A 195 -0.11 -8.88 -11.68
N ILE A 196 1.00 -9.09 -10.96
CA ILE A 196 1.74 -10.36 -10.93
C ILE A 196 0.87 -11.52 -10.42
N LEU A 197 -0.15 -11.23 -9.60
CA LEU A 197 -1.07 -12.23 -9.06
C LEU A 197 -2.23 -12.55 -10.01
N TYR A 198 -2.49 -11.69 -10.99
CA TYR A 198 -3.70 -11.73 -11.82
C TYR A 198 -3.43 -11.83 -13.33
N SER A 199 -2.17 -11.71 -13.75
CA SER A 199 -1.77 -11.74 -15.17
C SER A 199 -0.58 -12.68 -15.37
N THR A 200 -0.73 -13.62 -16.29
CA THR A 200 0.24 -14.68 -16.57
C THR A 200 1.52 -14.11 -17.18
N TRP A 201 1.39 -13.21 -18.15
CA TRP A 201 2.57 -12.57 -18.75
C TRP A 201 3.28 -11.64 -17.75
N ALA A 202 2.53 -10.99 -16.85
CA ALA A 202 3.11 -10.09 -15.86
C ALA A 202 3.97 -10.87 -14.85
N ARG A 203 3.48 -12.04 -14.42
CA ARG A 203 4.25 -13.01 -13.62
C ARG A 203 5.49 -13.48 -14.36
N ALA A 204 5.34 -14.03 -15.57
CA ALA A 204 6.47 -14.53 -16.35
C ALA A 204 7.53 -13.45 -16.61
N TYR A 205 7.11 -12.21 -16.90
CA TYR A 205 8.03 -11.09 -17.08
C TYR A 205 8.76 -10.74 -15.78
N TYR A 206 8.07 -10.70 -14.64
CA TYR A 206 8.69 -10.44 -13.34
C TYR A 206 9.72 -11.52 -12.99
N ASP A 207 9.39 -12.80 -13.16
CA ASP A 207 10.28 -13.92 -12.87
C ASP A 207 11.49 -13.92 -13.82
N GLN A 208 11.30 -13.61 -15.11
CA GLN A 208 12.40 -13.39 -16.05
C GLN A 208 13.36 -12.28 -15.57
N GLN A 209 12.82 -11.17 -15.07
CA GLN A 209 13.67 -10.08 -14.55
C GLN A 209 14.44 -10.51 -13.30
N LYS A 210 13.82 -11.33 -12.44
CA LYS A 210 14.46 -11.93 -11.25
C LYS A 210 15.59 -12.88 -11.63
N GLN A 211 15.37 -13.76 -12.62
CA GLN A 211 16.39 -14.68 -13.16
C GLN A 211 17.59 -13.91 -13.77
N ARG A 212 17.35 -12.74 -14.37
CA ARG A 212 18.41 -11.82 -14.84
C ARG A 212 19.15 -11.07 -13.73
N GLY A 213 18.96 -11.46 -12.46
CA GLY A 213 19.66 -10.87 -11.31
C GLY A 213 19.07 -9.56 -10.78
N LYS A 214 17.92 -9.08 -11.29
CA LYS A 214 17.32 -7.84 -10.75
C LYS A 214 16.80 -8.05 -9.33
N ARG A 215 17.01 -7.03 -8.48
CA ARG A 215 16.34 -6.93 -7.17
C ARG A 215 14.82 -6.75 -7.35
N HIS A 216 14.04 -7.12 -6.33
CA HIS A 216 12.58 -7.12 -6.35
C HIS A 216 11.95 -5.83 -6.92
N ASN A 217 12.28 -4.67 -6.34
CA ASN A 217 11.72 -3.39 -6.78
C ASN A 217 12.19 -2.98 -8.20
N ALA A 218 13.38 -3.41 -8.62
CA ALA A 218 13.86 -3.15 -9.97
C ALA A 218 13.10 -4.00 -11.02
N ALA A 219 12.75 -5.24 -10.67
CA ALA A 219 11.89 -6.10 -11.48
C ALA A 219 10.46 -5.52 -11.59
N ILE A 220 9.85 -5.12 -10.47
CA ILE A 220 8.53 -4.47 -10.46
C ILE A 220 8.53 -3.18 -11.29
N ARG A 221 9.54 -2.32 -11.15
CA ARG A 221 9.64 -1.09 -11.96
C ARG A 221 9.77 -1.40 -13.45
N SER A 222 10.51 -2.45 -13.82
CA SER A 222 10.62 -2.89 -15.20
C SER A 222 9.26 -3.37 -15.74
N LEU A 223 8.46 -4.04 -14.90
CA LEU A 223 7.11 -4.45 -15.25
C LEU A 223 6.17 -3.24 -15.37
N ALA A 224 6.24 -2.28 -14.45
CA ALA A 224 5.51 -1.01 -14.52
C ALA A 224 5.81 -0.25 -15.82
N PHE A 225 7.07 -0.27 -16.27
CA PHE A 225 7.45 0.31 -17.56
C PHE A 225 6.68 -0.34 -18.72
N LYS A 226 6.53 -1.67 -18.73
CA LYS A 226 5.72 -2.37 -19.75
C LYS A 226 4.24 -2.02 -19.64
N TRP A 227 3.68 -2.05 -18.43
CA TRP A 227 2.27 -1.72 -18.18
C TRP A 227 1.88 -0.33 -18.66
N ILE A 228 2.72 0.69 -18.42
CA ILE A 228 2.41 2.05 -18.88
C ILE A 228 2.21 2.10 -20.40
N ARG A 229 2.95 1.31 -21.19
CA ARG A 229 2.79 1.26 -22.65
C ARG A 229 1.46 0.64 -23.05
N ILE A 230 1.07 -0.43 -22.36
CA ILE A 230 -0.20 -1.14 -22.61
C ILE A 230 -1.37 -0.22 -22.25
N ILE A 231 -1.35 0.35 -21.04
CA ILE A 231 -2.40 1.23 -20.55
C ILE A 231 -2.49 2.49 -21.42
N HIS A 232 -1.35 3.08 -21.82
CA HIS A 232 -1.34 4.24 -22.72
C HIS A 232 -2.02 3.92 -24.05
N ARG A 233 -1.77 2.73 -24.63
CA ARG A 233 -2.44 2.31 -25.86
C ARG A 233 -3.94 2.17 -25.66
N CYS A 234 -4.36 1.39 -24.65
CA CYS A 234 -5.78 1.21 -24.30
C CYS A 234 -6.50 2.55 -24.06
N TRP A 235 -5.84 3.47 -23.35
CA TRP A 235 -6.33 4.81 -23.05
C TRP A 235 -6.49 5.66 -24.31
N GLN A 236 -5.51 5.67 -25.22
CA GLN A 236 -5.58 6.40 -26.49
C GLN A 236 -6.68 5.85 -27.42
N THR A 237 -6.81 4.54 -27.53
CA THR A 237 -7.77 3.90 -28.45
C THR A 237 -9.14 3.65 -27.84
N ARG A 238 -9.34 3.93 -26.55
CA ARG A 238 -10.53 3.58 -25.76
C ARG A 238 -10.89 2.09 -25.86
N THR A 239 -9.88 1.23 -25.94
CA THR A 239 -10.06 -0.22 -25.98
C THR A 239 -9.71 -0.81 -24.63
N LEU A 240 -10.54 -1.74 -24.15
CA LEU A 240 -10.25 -2.50 -22.95
C LEU A 240 -8.92 -3.25 -23.06
N TYR A 241 -8.29 -3.50 -21.92
CA TYR A 241 -7.18 -4.43 -21.88
C TYR A 241 -7.71 -5.86 -22.08
N ASP A 242 -7.08 -6.59 -22.99
CA ASP A 242 -7.34 -8.00 -23.26
C ASP A 242 -6.01 -8.76 -23.18
N GLU A 243 -5.91 -9.64 -22.18
CA GLU A 243 -4.71 -10.45 -21.96
C GLU A 243 -4.50 -11.48 -23.06
N SER A 244 -5.56 -12.10 -23.57
CA SER A 244 -5.47 -13.08 -24.64
C SER A 244 -4.91 -12.45 -25.92
N LEU A 245 -5.40 -11.25 -26.28
CA LEU A 245 -4.86 -10.49 -27.41
C LEU A 245 -3.38 -10.14 -27.21
N TYR A 246 -3.01 -9.74 -25.99
CA TYR A 246 -1.62 -9.42 -25.67
C TYR A 246 -0.70 -10.65 -25.80
N LEU A 247 -1.13 -11.80 -25.28
CA LEU A 247 -0.40 -13.07 -25.38
C LEU A 247 -0.25 -13.54 -26.83
N GLN A 248 -1.31 -13.45 -27.64
CA GLN A 248 -1.25 -13.76 -29.07
C GLN A 248 -0.24 -12.85 -29.79
N THR A 249 -0.24 -11.55 -29.47
CA THR A 249 0.73 -10.60 -30.05
C THR A 249 2.17 -10.93 -29.62
N LEU A 250 2.39 -11.39 -28.39
CA LEU A 250 3.72 -11.84 -27.94
C LEU A 250 4.19 -13.07 -28.72
N ALA A 251 3.29 -14.04 -28.94
CA ALA A 251 3.60 -15.27 -29.70
C ALA A 251 3.93 -14.95 -31.17
N GLN A 252 3.10 -14.14 -31.83
CA GLN A 252 3.34 -13.69 -33.21
C GLN A 252 4.68 -12.96 -33.39
N ARG A 253 5.13 -12.25 -32.35
CA ARG A 253 6.41 -11.52 -32.36
C ARG A 253 7.61 -12.35 -31.89
N GLY A 254 7.43 -13.66 -31.65
CA GLY A 254 8.50 -14.52 -31.17
C GLY A 254 9.07 -14.08 -29.82
N SER A 255 8.23 -13.58 -28.92
CA SER A 255 8.71 -13.09 -27.62
C SER A 255 9.30 -14.24 -26.79
N PRO A 256 10.50 -14.09 -26.19
CA PRO A 256 11.05 -15.10 -25.29
C PRO A 256 10.22 -15.30 -24.01
N LEU A 257 9.23 -14.42 -23.76
CA LEU A 257 8.28 -14.61 -22.66
C LEU A 257 7.32 -15.76 -22.89
N CYS A 258 7.05 -16.15 -24.14
CA CYS A 258 6.11 -17.23 -24.45
C CYS A 258 6.57 -18.57 -23.86
N ALA A 259 7.87 -18.85 -23.87
CA ALA A 259 8.44 -20.05 -23.23
C ALA A 259 8.17 -20.08 -21.72
N LEU A 260 8.37 -18.94 -21.04
CA LEU A 260 8.17 -18.81 -19.60
C LEU A 260 6.68 -18.80 -19.17
N ILE A 261 5.76 -18.58 -20.11
CA ILE A 261 4.32 -18.63 -19.84
C ILE A 261 3.79 -20.06 -20.02
N ALA A 262 4.42 -20.85 -20.89
CA ALA A 262 4.06 -22.25 -21.15
C ALA A 262 4.59 -23.22 -20.08
N GLU A 263 5.63 -22.84 -19.35
CA GLU A 263 6.12 -23.59 -18.19
C GLU A 263 5.17 -23.35 -17.00
N PRO A 264 4.45 -24.38 -16.50
CA PRO A 264 3.69 -24.23 -15.26
C PRO A 264 4.66 -23.97 -14.10
N ALA A 265 4.32 -22.96 -13.30
CA ALA A 265 5.07 -22.56 -12.10
C ALA A 265 4.98 -23.57 -10.96
#